data_AF-A0A848YYI5-F1
#
_entry.id   AF-A0A848YYI5-F1
#
_cell.length_a   1.000
_cell.length_b   1.000
_cell.length_c   1.000
_cell.angle_alpha   90.00
_cell.angle_beta   90.00
_cell.angle_gamma   90.00
#
_symmetry.space_group_name_H-M   'P 1'
#
loop_
_entity.id
_entity.type
_entity.pdbx_description
1 polymer ?
#
loop_
_entity_poly.entity_id
_entity_poly.type
_entity_poly.pdbx_seq_one_letter_code
_entity_poly.pdbx_strand_id
1 'polypeptide(L)'
;MIKLEYSETLEKKIRRDSPQNLGVSTWSLLEEAISVGKWEEASEIVDYLFDEEGKRWHDYNNDFWAGLISYAGHTFGEDEVEKMWREVFASAIFGPTALSKSPSAKERAYAAAEIWRAHYVGDGELNIEETEDSFILALNPCPTGGRQRACGRLKPPYNLGKTTKSYPWSWGRKEIPWY
;
A
#
# COMPACT_ATOMS: atom_id res chain seq x y z
N MET A 1 16.96 -24.58 4.12
CA MET A 1 16.47 -24.36 2.76
C MET A 1 14.99 -24.08 2.86
N ILE A 2 14.59 -22.89 2.44
CA ILE A 2 13.17 -22.53 2.39
C ILE A 2 12.47 -23.43 1.37
N LYS A 3 11.27 -23.90 1.69
CA LYS A 3 10.45 -24.70 0.78
C LYS A 3 9.27 -23.87 0.32
N LEU A 4 9.42 -23.24 -0.85
CA LEU A 4 8.37 -22.47 -1.48
C LEU A 4 7.55 -23.38 -2.40
N GLU A 5 6.24 -23.44 -2.19
CA GLU A 5 5.32 -24.21 -3.03
C GLU A 5 4.10 -23.38 -3.38
N TYR A 6 3.62 -23.50 -4.62
CA TYR A 6 2.34 -22.92 -5.00
C TYR A 6 1.19 -23.72 -4.38
N SER A 7 0.28 -23.03 -3.70
CA SER A 7 -0.95 -23.60 -3.15
C SER A 7 -2.09 -23.24 -4.07
N GLU A 8 -2.66 -24.24 -4.75
CA GLU A 8 -3.86 -24.06 -5.58
C GLU A 8 -5.04 -23.51 -4.78
N THR A 9 -5.22 -23.96 -3.53
CA THR A 9 -6.30 -23.50 -2.65
C THR A 9 -6.18 -22.04 -2.24
N LEU A 10 -4.95 -21.56 -2.01
CA LEU A 10 -4.70 -20.18 -1.59
C LEU A 10 -4.32 -19.26 -2.76
N GLU A 11 -4.21 -19.83 -3.96
CA GLU A 11 -3.81 -19.18 -5.20
C GLU A 11 -2.53 -18.33 -5.03
N LYS A 12 -1.53 -18.93 -4.37
CA LYS A 12 -0.28 -18.25 -4.02
C LYS A 12 0.87 -19.17 -3.65
N LYS A 13 2.10 -18.65 -3.74
CA LYS A 13 3.26 -19.34 -3.13
C LYS A 13 3.16 -19.26 -1.60
N ILE A 14 3.48 -20.35 -0.94
CA ILE A 14 3.55 -20.44 0.52
C ILE A 14 4.82 -21.15 0.97
N ARG A 15 5.28 -20.79 2.16
CA ARG A 15 6.30 -21.57 2.87
C ARG A 15 5.70 -22.85 3.41
N ARG A 16 6.25 -23.98 2.97
CA ARG A 16 5.96 -25.34 3.46
C ARG A 16 7.19 -25.94 4.14
N ASP A 17 7.79 -25.16 5.01
CA ASP A 17 8.93 -25.58 5.81
C ASP A 17 8.51 -26.57 6.92
N SER A 18 9.49 -27.08 7.66
CA SER A 18 9.21 -27.76 8.93
C SER A 18 8.56 -26.80 9.93
N PRO A 19 7.74 -27.29 10.89
CA PRO A 19 7.12 -26.45 11.90
C PRO A 19 8.10 -25.55 12.67
N GLN A 20 9.33 -26.04 12.92
CA GLN A 20 10.38 -25.27 13.57
C GLN A 20 10.87 -24.09 12.71
N ASN A 21 10.92 -24.27 11.39
CA ASN A 21 11.38 -23.24 10.46
C ASN A 21 10.27 -22.25 10.08
N LEU A 22 9.00 -22.65 10.15
CA LEU A 22 7.86 -21.75 9.84
C LEU A 22 7.82 -20.50 10.72
N GLY A 23 8.29 -20.58 11.97
CA GLY A 23 8.38 -19.43 12.87
C GLY A 23 9.59 -18.52 12.63
N VAL A 24 10.54 -18.92 11.79
CA VAL A 24 11.73 -18.12 11.48
C VAL A 24 11.36 -17.06 10.44
N SER A 25 11.75 -15.82 10.69
CA SER A 25 11.53 -14.71 9.75
C SER A 25 12.14 -15.02 8.39
N THR A 26 11.38 -14.78 7.32
CA THR A 26 11.86 -14.94 5.95
C THR A 26 13.08 -14.04 5.68
N TRP A 27 13.19 -12.89 6.33
CA TRP A 27 14.39 -12.03 6.30
C TRP A 27 15.63 -12.72 6.86
N SER A 28 15.51 -13.45 7.97
CA SER A 28 16.64 -14.18 8.55
C SER A 28 17.11 -15.31 7.64
N LEU A 29 16.19 -15.96 6.93
CA LEU A 29 16.52 -16.98 5.92
C LEU A 29 17.23 -16.36 4.71
N LEU A 30 16.82 -15.15 4.29
CA LEU A 30 17.50 -14.40 3.24
C LEU A 30 18.95 -14.07 3.64
N GLU A 31 19.14 -13.53 4.84
CA GLU A 31 20.47 -13.20 5.39
C GLU A 31 21.37 -14.45 5.45
N GLU A 32 20.83 -15.58 5.91
CA GLU A 32 21.56 -16.85 5.92
C GLU A 32 21.99 -17.26 4.50
N ALA A 33 21.05 -17.28 3.54
CA ALA A 33 21.32 -17.66 2.16
C ALA A 33 22.40 -16.78 1.52
N ILE A 34 22.35 -15.46 1.75
CA ILE A 34 23.38 -14.50 1.32
C ILE A 34 24.73 -14.84 1.97
N SER A 35 24.77 -15.07 3.29
CA SER A 35 26.01 -15.26 4.02
C SER A 35 26.80 -16.50 3.59
N VAL A 36 26.11 -17.54 3.11
CA VAL A 36 26.72 -18.79 2.63
C VAL A 36 26.79 -18.89 1.11
N GLY A 37 26.48 -17.79 0.39
CA GLY A 37 26.64 -17.69 -1.06
C GLY A 37 25.59 -18.44 -1.89
N LYS A 38 24.39 -18.66 -1.36
CA LYS A 38 23.28 -19.28 -2.09
C LYS A 38 22.42 -18.22 -2.78
N TRP A 39 22.96 -17.66 -3.85
CA TRP A 39 22.38 -16.48 -4.52
C TRP A 39 21.04 -16.77 -5.20
N GLU A 40 20.87 -17.96 -5.78
CA GLU A 40 19.61 -18.37 -6.40
C GLU A 40 18.50 -18.50 -5.34
N GLU A 41 18.79 -19.16 -4.20
CA GLU A 41 17.86 -19.26 -3.07
C GLU A 41 17.54 -17.87 -2.51
N ALA A 42 18.54 -17.01 -2.35
CA ALA A 42 18.34 -15.63 -1.90
C ALA A 42 17.43 -14.83 -2.85
N SER A 43 17.61 -14.97 -4.17
CA SER A 43 16.76 -14.31 -5.17
C SER A 43 15.30 -14.78 -5.05
N GLU A 44 15.07 -16.08 -4.92
CA GLU A 44 13.71 -16.62 -4.75
C GLU A 44 13.05 -16.13 -3.45
N ILE A 45 13.84 -15.99 -2.38
CA ILE A 45 13.36 -15.46 -1.10
C ILE A 45 12.96 -13.99 -1.24
N VAL A 46 13.73 -13.17 -1.98
CA VAL A 46 13.41 -11.75 -2.22
C VAL A 46 12.07 -11.62 -2.96
N ASP A 47 11.87 -12.40 -4.01
CA ASP A 47 10.62 -12.38 -4.78
C ASP A 47 9.43 -12.78 -3.88
N TYR A 48 9.59 -13.84 -3.08
CA TYR A 48 8.55 -14.29 -2.15
C TYR A 48 8.25 -13.26 -1.04
N LEU A 49 9.28 -12.62 -0.47
CA LEU A 49 9.13 -11.53 0.50
C LEU A 49 8.33 -10.37 -0.09
N PHE A 50 8.65 -9.98 -1.33
CA PHE A 50 7.97 -8.88 -2.00
C PHE A 50 6.52 -9.23 -2.34
N ASP A 51 6.29 -10.31 -3.08
CA ASP A 51 4.97 -10.64 -3.61
C ASP A 51 4.00 -11.12 -2.53
N GLU A 52 4.43 -12.07 -1.69
CA GLU A 52 3.52 -12.86 -0.86
C GLU A 52 3.42 -12.39 0.58
N GLU A 53 4.51 -11.90 1.17
CA GLU A 53 4.53 -11.42 2.55
C GLU A 53 4.40 -9.89 2.65
N GLY A 54 4.97 -9.14 1.70
CA GLY A 54 4.92 -7.68 1.66
C GLY A 54 3.68 -7.16 0.96
N LYS A 55 3.67 -7.22 -0.38
CA LYS A 55 2.63 -6.65 -1.25
C LYS A 55 1.25 -7.19 -0.91
N ARG A 56 1.09 -8.51 -0.76
CA ARG A 56 -0.21 -9.10 -0.46
C ARG A 56 -0.78 -8.66 0.88
N TRP A 57 0.09 -8.56 1.91
CA TRP A 57 -0.31 -8.03 3.21
C TRP A 57 -0.66 -6.55 3.15
N HIS A 58 0.14 -5.76 2.44
CA HIS A 58 -0.15 -4.35 2.15
C HIS A 58 -1.54 -4.18 1.53
N ASP A 59 -1.84 -4.96 0.50
CA ASP A 59 -3.13 -4.94 -0.19
C ASP A 59 -4.31 -5.29 0.72
N TYR A 60 -4.16 -6.29 1.58
CA TYR A 60 -5.17 -6.63 2.58
C TYR A 60 -5.35 -5.53 3.62
N ASN A 61 -4.25 -4.90 4.06
CA ASN A 61 -4.28 -3.78 4.99
C ASN A 61 -4.98 -2.56 4.36
N ASN A 62 -4.70 -2.29 3.08
CA ASN A 62 -5.36 -1.24 2.29
C ASN A 62 -6.88 -1.47 2.23
N ASP A 63 -7.30 -2.67 1.85
CA ASP A 63 -8.72 -3.02 1.76
C ASP A 63 -9.40 -3.02 3.15
N PHE A 64 -8.69 -3.40 4.22
CA PHE A 64 -9.18 -3.35 5.60
C PHE A 64 -9.49 -1.92 6.04
N TRP A 65 -8.53 -1.01 5.88
CA TRP A 65 -8.72 0.41 6.19
C TRP A 65 -9.83 1.02 5.34
N ALA A 66 -9.87 0.72 4.04
CA ALA A 66 -10.95 1.19 3.19
C ALA A 66 -12.31 0.66 3.67
N GLY A 67 -12.38 -0.57 4.17
CA GLY A 67 -13.56 -1.13 4.83
C GLY A 67 -13.98 -0.37 6.08
N LEU A 68 -13.04 0.01 6.96
CA LEU A 68 -13.32 0.83 8.14
C LEU A 68 -13.89 2.22 7.76
N ILE A 69 -13.27 2.86 6.78
CA ILE A 69 -13.71 4.17 6.28
C ILE A 69 -15.07 4.06 5.61
N SER A 70 -15.29 2.96 4.87
CA SER A 70 -16.58 2.65 4.25
C SER A 70 -17.67 2.46 5.28
N TYR A 71 -17.38 1.73 6.37
CA TYR A 71 -18.31 1.57 7.48
C TYR A 71 -18.69 2.93 8.08
N ALA A 72 -17.70 3.80 8.33
CA ALA A 72 -17.94 5.14 8.85
C ALA A 72 -18.80 5.97 7.90
N GLY A 73 -18.44 6.04 6.61
CA GLY A 73 -19.17 6.85 5.63
C GLY A 73 -20.58 6.32 5.33
N HIS A 74 -20.80 5.00 5.32
CA HIS A 74 -22.14 4.43 5.16
C HIS A 74 -23.03 4.65 6.39
N THR A 75 -22.45 4.67 7.59
CA THR A 75 -23.21 4.79 8.84
C THR A 75 -23.51 6.25 9.18
N PHE A 76 -22.54 7.14 8.99
CA PHE A 76 -22.59 8.52 9.48
C PHE A 76 -22.57 9.58 8.37
N GLY A 77 -22.35 9.18 7.11
CA GLY A 77 -22.32 10.07 5.96
C GLY A 77 -20.91 10.58 5.60
N GLU A 78 -20.81 11.16 4.41
CA GLU A 78 -19.53 11.56 3.79
C GLU A 78 -18.86 12.75 4.48
N ASP A 79 -19.62 13.61 5.16
CA ASP A 79 -19.07 14.71 5.94
C ASP A 79 -18.24 14.20 7.14
N GLU A 80 -18.61 13.06 7.72
CA GLU A 80 -17.82 12.41 8.78
C GLU A 80 -16.56 11.74 8.23
N VAL A 81 -16.59 11.27 6.98
CA VAL A 81 -15.38 10.77 6.30
C VAL A 81 -14.35 11.89 6.20
N GLU A 82 -14.74 13.10 5.78
CA GLU A 82 -13.83 14.25 5.73
C GLU A 82 -13.24 14.58 7.11
N LYS A 83 -14.09 14.65 8.15
CA LYS A 83 -13.64 14.95 9.52
C LYS A 83 -12.64 13.92 10.01
N MET A 84 -12.95 12.63 9.82
CA MET A 84 -12.05 11.52 10.15
C MET A 84 -10.71 11.66 9.42
N TRP A 85 -10.70 11.96 8.12
CA TRP A 85 -9.46 12.21 7.38
C TRP A 85 -8.66 13.36 7.97
N ARG A 86 -9.31 14.49 8.27
CA ARG A 86 -8.64 15.66 8.86
C ARG A 86 -8.07 15.38 10.24
N GLU A 87 -8.69 14.52 11.03
CA GLU A 87 -8.21 14.18 12.36
C GLU A 87 -7.15 13.08 12.34
N VAL A 88 -7.47 11.94 11.73
CA VAL A 88 -6.62 10.74 11.73
C VAL A 88 -5.39 10.93 10.84
N PHE A 89 -5.54 11.44 9.62
CA PHE A 89 -4.38 11.61 8.74
C PHE A 89 -3.50 12.76 9.19
N ALA A 90 -4.05 13.87 9.70
CA ALA A 90 -3.21 14.94 10.23
C ALA A 90 -2.40 14.51 11.45
N SER A 91 -2.99 13.70 12.35
CA SER A 91 -2.31 13.28 13.58
C SER A 91 -1.42 12.06 13.42
N ALA A 92 -1.86 11.02 12.72
CA ALA A 92 -1.17 9.72 12.65
C ALA A 92 -0.23 9.58 11.45
N ILE A 93 -0.54 10.23 10.33
CA ILE A 93 0.22 10.06 9.07
C ILE A 93 1.07 11.29 8.78
N PHE A 94 0.49 12.48 8.67
CA PHE A 94 1.25 13.68 8.29
C PHE A 94 1.97 14.34 9.47
N GLY A 95 1.39 14.35 10.67
CA GLY A 95 2.02 14.92 11.87
C GLY A 95 3.42 14.35 12.19
N PRO A 96 3.64 13.03 12.11
CA PRO A 96 4.95 12.45 12.41
C PRO A 96 5.90 12.35 11.20
N THR A 97 5.40 12.41 9.95
CA THR A 97 6.20 12.11 8.75
C THR A 97 7.11 13.25 8.30
N ALA A 98 8.13 12.90 7.51
CA ALA A 98 9.02 13.87 6.87
C ALA A 98 8.28 14.89 5.98
N LEU A 99 7.09 14.57 5.46
CA LEU A 99 6.33 15.50 4.59
C LEU A 99 5.95 16.81 5.28
N SER A 100 5.63 16.78 6.59
CA SER A 100 5.28 17.99 7.36
C SER A 100 6.51 18.68 7.96
N LYS A 101 7.62 17.95 8.10
CA LYS A 101 8.86 18.43 8.74
C LYS A 101 9.91 18.92 7.75
N SER A 102 9.85 18.49 6.49
CA SER A 102 10.81 18.87 5.45
C SER A 102 10.58 20.31 5.00
N PRO A 103 11.58 21.20 5.13
CA PRO A 103 11.40 22.63 4.88
C PRO A 103 11.25 22.95 3.39
N SER A 104 11.94 22.23 2.49
CA SER A 104 11.92 22.51 1.06
C SER A 104 10.96 21.60 0.27
N ALA A 105 10.49 22.09 -0.89
CA ALA A 105 9.67 21.28 -1.82
C ALA A 105 10.44 20.05 -2.31
N LYS A 106 11.75 20.18 -2.54
CA LYS A 106 12.64 19.10 -2.98
C LYS A 106 12.77 17.98 -1.94
N GLU A 107 13.00 18.32 -0.67
CA GLU A 107 13.05 17.31 0.40
C GLU A 107 11.69 16.65 0.62
N ARG A 108 10.59 17.39 0.45
CA ARG A 108 9.24 16.80 0.46
C ARG A 108 9.05 15.81 -0.70
N ALA A 109 9.56 16.11 -1.89
CA ALA A 109 9.51 15.20 -3.02
C ALA A 109 10.31 13.91 -2.75
N TYR A 110 11.51 14.00 -2.16
CA TYR A 110 12.30 12.83 -1.77
C TYR A 110 11.60 11.97 -0.71
N ALA A 111 11.08 12.60 0.34
CA ALA A 111 10.32 11.90 1.38
C ALA A 111 9.06 11.24 0.81
N ALA A 112 8.31 11.94 -0.06
CA ALA A 112 7.15 11.37 -0.74
C ALA A 112 7.55 10.16 -1.59
N ALA A 113 8.68 10.23 -2.30
CA ALA A 113 9.15 9.15 -3.13
C ALA A 113 9.49 7.89 -2.32
N GLU A 114 10.08 8.04 -1.14
CA GLU A 114 10.33 6.91 -0.22
C GLU A 114 9.03 6.28 0.27
N ILE A 115 8.08 7.12 0.72
CA ILE A 115 6.76 6.66 1.17
C ILE A 115 6.08 5.87 0.06
N TRP A 116 6.00 6.41 -1.16
CA TRP A 116 5.29 5.75 -2.25
C TRP A 116 6.00 4.50 -2.76
N ARG A 117 7.34 4.45 -2.82
CA ARG A 117 8.07 3.20 -3.13
C ARG A 117 7.79 2.11 -2.08
N ALA A 118 7.75 2.49 -0.80
CA ALA A 118 7.42 1.57 0.29
C ALA A 118 5.92 1.22 0.34
N HIS A 119 5.04 2.07 -0.18
CA HIS A 119 3.61 1.82 -0.30
C HIS A 119 3.26 0.93 -1.49
N TYR A 120 4.22 0.06 -1.86
CA TYR A 120 4.16 -0.92 -2.92
C TYR A 120 3.33 -0.39 -4.09
N VAL A 121 3.90 0.54 -4.88
CA VAL A 121 3.27 1.00 -6.14
C VAL A 121 2.93 -0.18 -7.07
N GLY A 122 3.40 -1.40 -6.74
CA GLY A 122 2.53 -2.58 -6.69
C GLY A 122 1.80 -2.87 -7.97
N ASP A 123 2.56 -3.01 -9.05
CA ASP A 123 2.13 -3.17 -10.46
C ASP A 123 2.06 -1.84 -11.24
N GLY A 124 2.58 -0.76 -10.65
CA GLY A 124 2.56 0.58 -11.22
C GLY A 124 3.85 1.36 -11.07
N GLU A 125 3.83 2.55 -11.66
CA GLU A 125 4.97 3.46 -11.71
C GLU A 125 4.73 4.68 -10.81
N LEU A 126 5.80 5.10 -10.12
CA LEU A 126 5.90 6.43 -9.52
C LEU A 126 6.72 7.29 -10.48
N ASN A 127 6.05 8.22 -11.16
CA ASN A 127 6.68 9.21 -12.01
C ASN A 127 6.87 10.50 -11.21
N ILE A 128 8.10 11.03 -11.22
CA ILE A 128 8.45 12.29 -10.56
C ILE A 128 9.05 13.22 -11.61
N GLU A 129 8.41 14.36 -11.83
CA GLU A 129 8.86 15.41 -12.73
C GLU A 129 9.18 16.66 -11.91
N GLU A 130 10.36 17.24 -12.10
CA GLU A 130 10.73 18.54 -11.56
C GLU A 130 10.45 19.62 -12.62
N THR A 131 9.62 20.60 -12.29
CA THR A 131 9.36 21.78 -13.12
C THR A 131 10.18 22.98 -12.60
N GLU A 132 10.03 24.15 -13.22
CA GLU A 132 10.72 25.37 -12.78
C GLU A 132 10.36 25.76 -11.32
N ASP A 133 9.12 25.51 -10.90
CA ASP A 133 8.55 25.97 -9.63
C ASP A 133 7.92 24.86 -8.77
N SER A 134 7.94 23.60 -9.22
CA SER A 134 7.23 22.52 -8.54
C SER A 134 7.81 21.13 -8.77
N PHE A 135 7.27 20.15 -8.03
CA PHE A 135 7.47 18.72 -8.29
C PHE A 135 6.10 18.08 -8.53
N ILE A 136 5.97 17.33 -9.62
CA ILE A 136 4.77 16.57 -9.95
C ILE A 136 5.05 15.10 -9.64
N LEU A 137 4.24 14.53 -8.76
CA LEU A 137 4.27 13.10 -8.45
C LEU A 137 3.02 12.45 -9.02
N ALA A 138 3.19 11.51 -9.94
CA ALA A 138 2.10 10.77 -10.56
C ALA A 138 2.25 9.27 -10.26
N LEU A 139 1.18 8.67 -9.73
CA LEU A 139 1.09 7.24 -9.43
C LEU A 139 0.21 6.57 -10.49
N ASN A 140 0.73 5.54 -11.16
CA ASN A 140 -0.02 4.84 -12.20
C ASN A 140 0.16 3.31 -12.16
N PRO A 141 -0.83 2.55 -11.66
CA PRO A 141 -1.97 3.03 -10.87
C PRO A 141 -1.54 3.58 -9.50
N CYS A 142 -2.40 4.39 -8.88
CA CYS A 142 -2.32 4.62 -7.44
C CYS A 142 -2.56 3.28 -6.71
N PRO A 143 -1.67 2.83 -5.80
CA PRO A 143 -1.76 1.51 -5.17
C PRO A 143 -2.93 1.35 -4.20
N THR A 144 -3.67 2.44 -3.96
CA THR A 144 -4.77 2.50 -3.01
C THR A 144 -6.12 2.62 -3.74
N GLY A 145 -6.78 3.78 -3.75
CA GLY A 145 -8.05 4.01 -4.44
C GLY A 145 -7.98 3.72 -5.95
N GLY A 146 -6.81 3.90 -6.59
CA GLY A 146 -6.59 3.50 -7.99
C GLY A 146 -6.73 2.00 -8.19
N ARG A 147 -5.97 1.22 -7.42
CA ARG A 147 -6.03 -0.24 -7.35
C ARG A 147 -7.43 -0.72 -6.97
N GLN A 148 -8.06 -0.13 -5.95
CA GLN A 148 -9.41 -0.50 -5.52
C GLN A 148 -10.44 -0.39 -6.65
N ARG A 149 -10.36 0.67 -7.47
CA ARG A 149 -11.18 0.79 -8.67
C ARG A 149 -10.87 -0.30 -9.68
N ALA A 150 -9.60 -0.51 -10.00
CA ALA A 150 -9.16 -1.50 -11.00
C ALA A 150 -9.57 -2.93 -10.61
N CYS A 151 -9.42 -3.29 -9.34
CA CYS A 151 -9.76 -4.61 -8.80
C CYS A 151 -11.24 -4.78 -8.45
N GLY A 152 -12.10 -3.81 -8.79
CA GLY A 152 -13.55 -3.92 -8.57
C GLY A 152 -13.99 -3.88 -7.10
N ARG A 153 -13.16 -3.33 -6.19
CA ARG A 153 -13.46 -3.27 -4.75
C ARG A 153 -14.64 -2.36 -4.40
N LEU A 154 -15.04 -1.47 -5.31
CA LEU A 154 -16.23 -0.63 -5.16
C LEU A 154 -17.55 -1.35 -5.49
N LYS A 155 -17.50 -2.64 -5.84
CA LYS A 155 -18.66 -3.46 -6.25
C LYS A 155 -18.87 -4.62 -5.25
N PRO A 156 -20.03 -5.31 -5.28
CA PRO A 156 -20.22 -6.53 -4.51
C PRO A 156 -19.10 -7.56 -4.78
N PRO A 157 -18.66 -8.32 -3.77
CA PRO A 157 -19.17 -8.32 -2.39
C PRO A 157 -18.58 -7.23 -1.48
N TYR A 158 -17.52 -6.53 -1.92
CA TYR A 158 -16.74 -5.61 -1.08
C TYR A 158 -17.50 -4.32 -0.75
N ASN A 159 -18.13 -3.72 -1.76
CA ASN A 159 -18.90 -2.47 -1.63
C ASN A 159 -18.13 -1.36 -0.89
N LEU A 160 -16.83 -1.19 -1.18
CA LEU A 160 -16.06 -0.08 -0.61
C LEU A 160 -16.65 1.26 -1.06
N GLY A 161 -16.66 2.21 -0.13
CA GLY A 161 -17.30 3.50 -0.25
C GLY A 161 -16.52 4.48 -1.13
N LYS A 162 -17.27 5.43 -1.69
CA LYS A 162 -16.80 6.45 -2.62
C LYS A 162 -17.70 7.67 -2.54
N THR A 163 -17.17 8.82 -2.92
CA THR A 163 -17.91 10.09 -2.92
C THR A 163 -19.14 10.01 -3.84
N THR A 164 -20.34 10.29 -3.33
CA THR A 164 -21.60 10.31 -4.10
C THR A 164 -21.83 11.64 -4.82
N LYS A 165 -21.30 12.72 -4.26
CA LYS A 165 -21.26 14.07 -4.86
C LYS A 165 -19.82 14.61 -4.92
N SER A 166 -19.66 15.77 -5.54
CA SER A 166 -18.38 16.47 -5.55
C SER A 166 -18.10 17.17 -4.22
N TYR A 167 -16.86 17.08 -3.75
CA TYR A 167 -16.39 17.76 -2.55
C TYR A 167 -15.06 18.49 -2.80
N PRO A 168 -14.73 19.53 -2.02
CA PRO A 168 -13.40 20.12 -2.04
C PRO A 168 -12.28 19.09 -1.77
N TRP A 169 -12.50 18.18 -0.81
CA TRP A 169 -11.54 17.12 -0.45
C TRP A 169 -11.46 15.98 -1.48
N SER A 170 -12.30 16.00 -2.52
CA SER A 170 -12.25 15.08 -3.67
C SER A 170 -11.95 15.81 -4.98
N TRP A 171 -11.29 16.97 -4.90
CA TRP A 171 -10.95 17.82 -6.06
C TRP A 171 -12.16 18.20 -6.93
N GLY A 172 -13.33 18.36 -6.31
CA GLY A 172 -14.58 18.65 -7.01
C GLY A 172 -15.11 17.48 -7.85
N ARG A 173 -14.63 16.25 -7.62
CA ARG A 173 -15.06 15.05 -8.37
C ARG A 173 -15.94 14.14 -7.51
N LYS A 174 -16.85 13.45 -8.18
CA LYS A 174 -17.63 12.33 -7.61
C LYS A 174 -16.96 11.00 -7.94
N GLU A 175 -17.45 9.91 -7.33
CA GLU A 175 -16.97 8.54 -7.53
C GLU A 175 -15.49 8.31 -7.15
N ILE A 176 -14.94 9.18 -6.30
CA ILE A 176 -13.60 9.03 -5.74
C ILE A 176 -13.69 8.08 -4.54
N PRO A 177 -12.94 6.96 -4.50
CA PRO A 177 -12.86 6.11 -3.32
C PRO A 177 -12.55 6.92 -2.07
N TRP A 178 -13.12 6.53 -0.93
CA TRP A 178 -12.84 7.23 0.33
C TRP A 178 -11.46 6.93 0.93
N TYR A 179 -10.67 6.06 0.29
CA TYR A 179 -9.27 5.79 0.59
C TYR A 179 -8.36 6.50 -0.41
#